data_AF-A0A3S5DFL2-F1
#
_entry.id   AF-A0A3S5DFL2-F1
#
_cell.length_a   1.000
_cell.length_b   1.000
_cell.length_c   1.000
_cell.angle_alpha   90.00
_cell.angle_beta   90.00
_cell.angle_gamma   90.00
#
_symmetry.space_group_name_H-M   'P 1'
#
loop_
_entity.id
_entity.type
_entity.pdbx_description
1 polymer ?
#
loop_
_entity_poly.entity_id
_entity_poly.type
_entity_poly.pdbx_seq_one_letter_code
_entity_poly.pdbx_strand_id
1 'polypeptide(L)'
;MNSPAALIGTTVENASQVINGWGFVVTPETLALIAQEVGENSVLSRAGGAPTFAVGMAHIISEVFNSRTMMAFWYHFAILFEALFILTAVDAGTRACRFMVQDLVGVAVPRLANNRSWLGNLAGTTVAVAGWGFFVYQGVIDPLGGINTLWPLFGIGNQMLASMALILGTVVLFKMKKQRYAWVTIVPTVWLFITSMTAGWQKIFHEKPSIGFLAQAKKFSAGIEQGEIIAPAKTLQDMQTIVFSNQINAALCGFFMLVAVTMLISAFFVIRRALRSNTPTVQESPVTLREEARQA
;
A
#
# COMPACT_ATOMS: atom_id res chain seq x y z
N MET A 1 -4.88 -11.03 -19.24
CA MET A 1 -3.70 -11.51 -18.50
C MET A 1 -3.97 -11.61 -17.00
N ASN A 2 -4.24 -10.51 -16.29
CA ASN A 2 -4.60 -10.52 -14.85
C ASN A 2 -6.13 -10.63 -14.58
N SER A 3 -6.88 -11.26 -15.49
CA SER A 3 -8.31 -11.47 -15.32
C SER A 3 -8.54 -12.85 -14.68
N PRO A 4 -9.45 -12.99 -13.70
CA PRO A 4 -9.70 -14.29 -13.07
C PRO A 4 -10.16 -15.34 -14.08
N ALA A 5 -9.74 -16.59 -13.91
CA ALA A 5 -10.19 -17.70 -14.75
C ALA A 5 -11.72 -17.90 -14.69
N ALA A 6 -12.37 -17.51 -13.58
CA ALA A 6 -13.82 -17.51 -13.46
C ALA A 6 -14.51 -16.53 -14.43
N LEU A 7 -13.81 -15.48 -14.86
CA LEU A 7 -14.33 -14.45 -15.73
C LEU A 7 -14.05 -14.74 -17.21
N ILE A 8 -12.82 -15.16 -17.54
CA ILE A 8 -12.35 -15.36 -18.92
C ILE A 8 -12.20 -16.83 -19.34
N GLY A 9 -12.44 -17.78 -18.42
CA GLY A 9 -12.13 -19.19 -18.64
C GLY A 9 -10.65 -19.52 -18.53
N THR A 10 -10.31 -20.79 -18.78
CA THR A 10 -8.95 -21.32 -18.68
C THR A 10 -8.27 -21.54 -20.03
N THR A 11 -9.01 -21.47 -21.14
CA THR A 11 -8.49 -21.69 -22.50
C THR A 11 -8.45 -20.39 -23.30
N VAL A 12 -7.56 -20.33 -24.29
CA VAL A 12 -7.40 -19.15 -25.17
C VAL A 12 -8.64 -18.91 -26.03
N GLU A 13 -9.37 -19.95 -26.38
CA GLU A 13 -10.62 -19.89 -27.13
C GLU A 13 -11.70 -19.19 -26.31
N ASN A 14 -11.93 -19.65 -25.08
CA ASN A 14 -12.94 -19.06 -24.20
C ASN A 14 -12.56 -17.61 -23.83
N ALA A 15 -11.28 -17.38 -23.50
CA ALA A 15 -10.81 -16.04 -23.18
C ALA A 15 -10.99 -15.07 -24.35
N SER A 16 -10.69 -15.49 -25.58
CA SER A 16 -10.88 -14.66 -26.78
C SER A 16 -12.35 -14.30 -26.99
N GLN A 17 -13.28 -15.26 -26.82
CA GLN A 17 -14.72 -15.03 -26.99
C GLN A 17 -15.26 -14.04 -25.95
N VAL A 18 -14.88 -14.21 -24.68
CA VAL A 18 -15.29 -13.31 -23.60
C VAL A 18 -14.74 -11.89 -23.84
N ILE A 19 -13.46 -11.78 -24.19
CA ILE A 19 -12.80 -10.49 -24.46
C ILE A 19 -13.42 -9.80 -25.67
N ASN A 20 -13.80 -10.57 -26.70
CA ASN A 20 -14.51 -10.03 -27.86
C ASN A 20 -15.90 -9.50 -27.48
N GLY A 21 -16.58 -10.16 -26.52
CA GLY A 21 -17.82 -9.68 -25.92
C GLY A 21 -17.67 -8.34 -25.15
N TRP A 22 -16.46 -7.96 -24.76
CA TRP A 22 -16.16 -6.66 -24.14
C TRP A 22 -15.87 -5.55 -25.15
N GLY A 23 -15.90 -5.86 -26.46
CA GLY A 23 -15.67 -4.89 -27.54
C GLY A 23 -14.21 -4.79 -27.99
N PHE A 24 -13.34 -5.70 -27.56
CA PHE A 24 -11.97 -5.81 -28.06
C PHE A 24 -11.89 -6.84 -29.19
N VAL A 25 -10.84 -6.80 -30.02
CA VAL A 25 -10.62 -7.81 -31.06
C VAL A 25 -9.36 -8.58 -30.70
N VAL A 26 -9.56 -9.79 -30.19
CA VAL A 26 -8.47 -10.71 -29.79
C VAL A 26 -8.78 -12.10 -30.33
N THR A 27 -7.79 -12.73 -30.95
CA THR A 27 -7.92 -14.11 -31.45
C THR A 27 -7.18 -15.10 -30.54
N PRO A 28 -7.61 -16.38 -30.49
CA PRO A 28 -6.90 -17.43 -29.76
C PRO A 28 -5.43 -17.54 -30.19
N GLU A 29 -5.15 -17.40 -31.47
CA GLU A 29 -3.82 -17.51 -32.06
C GLU A 29 -2.90 -16.39 -31.56
N THR A 30 -3.44 -15.17 -31.41
CA THR A 30 -2.67 -14.04 -30.87
C THR A 30 -2.27 -14.30 -29.42
N LEU A 31 -3.19 -14.84 -28.60
CA LEU A 31 -2.91 -15.17 -27.20
C LEU A 31 -1.88 -16.30 -27.08
N ALA A 32 -1.98 -17.33 -27.93
CA ALA A 32 -1.03 -18.43 -27.98
C ALA A 32 0.35 -17.97 -28.46
N LEU A 33 0.39 -17.11 -29.48
CA LEU A 33 1.63 -16.55 -30.01
C LEU A 33 2.37 -15.73 -28.96
N ILE A 34 1.67 -14.83 -28.25
CA ILE A 34 2.28 -14.03 -27.19
C ILE A 34 2.85 -14.95 -26.09
N ALA A 35 2.13 -16.00 -25.70
CA ALA A 35 2.62 -16.96 -24.71
C ALA A 35 3.92 -17.64 -25.18
N GLN A 36 3.97 -18.06 -26.44
CA GLN A 36 5.16 -18.66 -27.04
C GLN A 36 6.34 -17.68 -27.11
N GLU A 37 6.10 -16.43 -27.55
CA GLU A 37 7.16 -15.42 -27.72
C GLU A 37 7.77 -14.99 -26.38
N VAL A 38 7.00 -14.99 -25.29
CA VAL A 38 7.52 -14.69 -23.93
C VAL A 38 8.11 -15.91 -23.24
N GLY A 39 7.94 -17.12 -23.80
CA GLY A 39 8.49 -18.37 -23.28
C GLY A 39 7.64 -19.03 -22.18
N GLU A 40 6.33 -18.78 -22.16
CA GLU A 40 5.40 -19.28 -21.15
C GLU A 40 4.33 -20.21 -21.75
N ASN A 41 3.89 -21.21 -21.00
CA ASN A 41 2.81 -22.10 -21.46
C ASN A 41 1.46 -21.39 -21.62
N SER A 42 1.25 -20.30 -20.88
CA SER A 42 0.04 -19.48 -20.95
C SER A 42 0.26 -18.09 -20.36
N VAL A 43 -0.41 -17.10 -20.95
CA VAL A 43 -0.49 -15.70 -20.48
C VAL A 43 -1.82 -15.38 -19.80
N LEU A 44 -2.71 -16.36 -19.68
CA LEU A 44 -4.03 -16.20 -19.08
C LEU A 44 -3.97 -16.31 -17.56
N SER A 45 -4.84 -15.57 -16.89
CA SER A 45 -5.09 -15.63 -15.44
C SER A 45 -3.83 -15.60 -14.56
N ARG A 46 -2.79 -14.87 -15.00
CA ARG A 46 -1.58 -14.67 -14.21
C ARG A 46 -1.87 -13.71 -13.07
N ALA A 47 -1.59 -14.14 -11.85
CA ALA A 47 -1.90 -13.35 -10.66
C ALA A 47 -1.06 -12.08 -10.60
N GLY A 48 -1.72 -10.94 -10.38
CA GLY A 48 -1.07 -9.65 -10.18
C GLY A 48 -0.75 -8.89 -11.45
N GLY A 49 -0.30 -7.64 -11.28
CA GLY A 49 0.07 -6.77 -12.40
C GLY A 49 1.41 -7.10 -13.05
N ALA A 50 2.32 -7.73 -12.30
CA ALA A 50 3.71 -7.97 -12.68
C ALA A 50 3.87 -8.68 -14.03
N PRO A 51 3.19 -9.82 -14.29
CA PRO A 51 3.35 -10.51 -15.58
C PRO A 51 2.78 -9.70 -16.75
N THR A 52 1.72 -8.92 -16.51
CA THR A 52 1.12 -8.05 -17.54
C THR A 52 2.06 -6.90 -17.89
N PHE A 53 2.68 -6.28 -16.87
CA PHE A 53 3.70 -5.26 -17.06
C PHE A 53 4.91 -5.79 -17.82
N ALA A 54 5.41 -6.97 -17.45
CA ALA A 54 6.55 -7.60 -18.10
C ALA A 54 6.31 -7.92 -19.57
N VAL A 55 5.13 -8.44 -19.93
CA VAL A 55 4.78 -8.67 -21.35
C VAL A 55 4.71 -7.36 -22.13
N GLY A 56 4.10 -6.32 -21.57
CA GLY A 56 4.05 -5.00 -22.21
C GLY A 56 5.44 -4.39 -22.41
N MET A 57 6.29 -4.46 -21.40
CA MET A 57 7.67 -3.97 -21.48
C MET A 57 8.49 -4.75 -22.51
N ALA A 58 8.38 -6.08 -22.51
CA ALA A 58 9.06 -6.94 -23.48
C ALA A 58 8.66 -6.59 -24.91
N HIS A 59 7.35 -6.39 -25.16
CA HIS A 59 6.85 -5.99 -26.47
C HIS A 59 7.44 -4.64 -26.92
N ILE A 60 7.39 -3.61 -26.07
CA ILE A 60 7.93 -2.28 -26.38
C ILE A 60 9.43 -2.36 -26.69
N ILE A 61 10.21 -3.06 -25.87
CA ILE A 61 11.65 -3.16 -26.06
C ILE A 61 11.99 -3.95 -27.34
N SER A 62 11.28 -5.06 -27.59
CA SER A 62 11.49 -5.85 -28.80
C SER A 62 11.09 -5.11 -30.07
N GLU A 63 10.10 -4.21 -30.04
CA GLU A 63 9.80 -3.30 -31.15
C GLU A 63 10.91 -2.27 -31.37
N VAL A 64 11.41 -1.65 -30.30
CA VAL A 64 12.49 -0.64 -30.37
C VAL A 64 13.77 -1.21 -30.99
N PHE A 65 14.14 -2.45 -30.62
CA PHE A 65 15.34 -3.12 -31.14
C PHE A 65 15.07 -4.04 -32.34
N ASN A 66 13.82 -4.07 -32.83
CA ASN A 66 13.34 -4.93 -33.91
C ASN A 66 13.77 -6.41 -33.78
N SER A 67 13.79 -6.93 -32.55
CA SER A 67 14.27 -8.27 -32.22
C SER A 67 13.26 -9.03 -31.38
N ARG A 68 12.44 -9.85 -32.05
CA ARG A 68 11.46 -10.74 -31.41
C ARG A 68 12.12 -11.89 -30.65
N THR A 69 13.32 -12.31 -31.04
CA THR A 69 14.08 -13.38 -30.35
C THR A 69 14.41 -13.02 -28.91
N MET A 70 14.48 -11.72 -28.59
CA MET A 70 14.78 -11.24 -27.24
C MET A 70 13.52 -11.02 -26.37
N MET A 71 12.31 -11.27 -26.89
CA MET A 71 11.04 -11.12 -26.14
C MET A 71 11.07 -11.87 -24.82
N ALA A 72 11.40 -13.16 -24.84
CA ALA A 72 11.50 -13.99 -23.65
C ALA A 72 12.57 -13.46 -22.67
N PHE A 73 13.72 -13.00 -23.17
CA PHE A 73 14.76 -12.40 -22.33
C PHE A 73 14.25 -11.13 -21.63
N TRP A 74 13.63 -10.21 -22.36
CA TRP A 74 13.12 -8.96 -21.81
C TRP A 74 11.94 -9.18 -20.86
N TYR A 75 11.09 -10.16 -21.13
CA TYR A 75 10.01 -10.57 -20.23
C TYR A 75 10.56 -11.05 -18.87
N HIS A 76 11.52 -12.00 -18.88
CA HIS A 76 12.13 -12.49 -17.64
C HIS A 76 12.94 -11.41 -16.93
N PHE A 77 13.66 -10.56 -17.68
CA PHE A 77 14.37 -9.42 -17.12
C PHE A 77 13.40 -8.47 -16.41
N ALA A 78 12.26 -8.14 -17.00
CA ALA A 78 11.26 -7.26 -16.40
C ALA A 78 10.68 -7.84 -15.10
N ILE A 79 10.37 -9.14 -15.07
CA ILE A 79 9.88 -9.82 -13.86
C ILE A 79 10.94 -9.83 -12.76
N LEU A 80 12.19 -10.16 -13.10
CA LEU A 80 13.29 -10.16 -12.13
C LEU A 80 13.59 -8.76 -11.60
N PHE A 81 13.57 -7.76 -12.48
CA PHE A 81 13.75 -6.36 -12.13
C PHE A 81 12.67 -5.87 -11.15
N GLU A 82 11.40 -6.15 -11.44
CA GLU A 82 10.29 -5.81 -10.54
C GLU A 82 10.42 -6.54 -9.20
N ALA A 83 10.74 -7.83 -9.21
CA ALA A 83 10.97 -8.59 -7.98
C ALA A 83 12.11 -8.01 -7.13
N LEU A 84 13.22 -7.61 -7.76
CA LEU A 84 14.34 -6.96 -7.09
C LEU A 84 13.96 -5.59 -6.53
N PHE A 85 13.15 -4.83 -7.26
CA PHE A 85 12.59 -3.56 -6.80
C PHE A 85 11.71 -3.75 -5.57
N ILE A 86 10.80 -4.73 -5.59
CA ILE A 86 9.96 -5.09 -4.43
C ILE A 86 10.83 -5.50 -3.25
N LEU A 87 11.83 -6.37 -3.46
CA LEU A 87 12.72 -6.82 -2.39
C LEU A 87 13.52 -5.66 -1.77
N THR A 88 13.97 -4.72 -2.60
CA THR A 88 14.66 -3.50 -2.13
C THR A 88 13.73 -2.62 -1.31
N ALA A 89 12.48 -2.46 -1.74
CA ALA A 89 11.48 -1.69 -1.00
C ALA A 89 11.14 -2.35 0.35
N VAL A 90 11.02 -3.69 0.38
CA VAL A 90 10.76 -4.44 1.62
C VAL A 90 11.97 -4.39 2.56
N ASP A 91 13.21 -4.47 2.08
CA ASP A 91 14.41 -4.28 2.91
C ASP A 91 14.43 -2.89 3.55
N ALA A 92 14.33 -1.85 2.72
CA ALA A 92 14.32 -0.46 3.19
C ALA A 92 13.17 -0.20 4.16
N GLY A 93 11.98 -0.73 3.86
CA GLY A 93 10.80 -0.67 4.71
C GLY A 93 11.01 -1.38 6.05
N THR A 94 11.60 -2.58 6.06
CA THR A 94 11.91 -3.32 7.29
C THR A 94 12.89 -2.56 8.17
N ARG A 95 13.90 -1.91 7.57
CA ARG A 95 14.83 -1.05 8.31
C ARG A 95 14.12 0.15 8.93
N ALA A 96 13.23 0.82 8.17
CA ALA A 96 12.44 1.93 8.68
C ALA A 96 11.46 1.50 9.79
N CYS A 97 10.72 0.40 9.58
CA CYS A 97 9.78 -0.15 10.57
C CYS A 97 10.48 -0.51 11.88
N ARG A 98 11.69 -1.10 11.82
CA ARG A 98 12.49 -1.37 13.01
C ARG A 98 12.71 -0.10 13.83
N PHE A 99 13.15 0.99 13.19
CA PHE A 99 13.35 2.26 13.89
C PHE A 99 12.04 2.83 14.43
N MET A 100 10.95 2.76 13.66
CA MET A 100 9.63 3.23 14.11
C MET A 100 9.10 2.45 15.33
N VAL A 101 9.27 1.12 15.35
CA VAL A 101 8.89 0.26 16.49
C VAL A 101 9.72 0.62 17.72
N GLN A 102 11.03 0.81 17.53
CA GLN A 102 11.93 1.21 18.62
C GLN A 102 11.58 2.59 19.18
N ASP A 103 11.26 3.56 18.32
CA ASP A 103 10.83 4.90 18.74
C ASP A 103 9.52 4.84 19.52
N LEU A 104 8.53 4.07 19.04
CA LEU A 104 7.23 3.94 19.71
C LEU A 104 7.35 3.23 21.06
N VAL A 105 8.05 2.10 21.11
CA VAL A 105 8.28 1.35 22.36
C VAL A 105 9.16 2.16 23.31
N GLY A 106 10.09 2.95 22.77
CA GLY A 106 10.94 3.88 23.49
C GLY A 106 10.20 4.93 24.31
N VAL A 107 8.97 5.29 23.92
CA VAL A 107 8.09 6.18 24.70
C VAL A 107 7.68 5.54 26.03
N ALA A 108 7.42 4.23 26.05
CA ALA A 108 7.02 3.50 27.25
C ALA A 108 8.23 2.94 28.03
N VAL A 109 9.27 2.50 27.31
CA VAL A 109 10.49 1.90 27.88
C VAL A 109 11.73 2.59 27.29
N PRO A 110 12.26 3.65 27.94
CA PRO A 110 13.37 4.45 27.42
C PRO A 110 14.66 3.67 27.13
N ARG A 111 14.85 2.50 27.76
CA ARG A 111 16.00 1.60 27.50
C ARG A 111 15.97 0.97 26.11
N LEU A 112 14.78 0.79 25.52
CA LEU A 112 14.60 0.23 24.17
C LEU A 112 14.69 1.30 23.07
N ALA A 113 14.61 2.59 23.42
CA ALA A 113 14.86 3.71 22.51
C ALA A 113 16.34 3.84 22.10
N ASN A 114 17.25 3.12 22.77
CA ASN A 114 18.67 3.21 22.49
C ASN A 114 19.03 2.37 21.26
N ASN A 115 19.23 3.04 20.12
CA ASN A 115 19.54 2.47 18.80
C ASN A 115 20.83 1.62 18.74
N ARG A 116 21.63 1.61 19.81
CA ARG A 116 22.83 0.78 19.95
C ARG A 116 22.59 -0.55 20.68
N SER A 117 21.39 -0.80 21.21
CA SER A 117 21.09 -2.05 21.91
C SER A 117 20.83 -3.19 20.92
N TRP A 118 21.64 -4.25 21.02
CA TRP A 118 21.47 -5.45 20.18
C TRP A 118 20.10 -6.10 20.36
N LEU A 119 19.61 -6.18 21.62
CA LEU A 119 18.29 -6.71 21.95
C LEU A 119 17.15 -5.85 21.39
N GLY A 120 17.25 -4.52 21.46
CA GLY A 120 16.25 -3.64 20.88
C GLY A 120 16.20 -3.76 19.37
N ASN A 121 17.36 -3.90 18.71
CA ASN A 121 17.45 -4.08 17.27
C ASN A 121 16.86 -5.43 16.84
N LEU A 122 17.16 -6.49 17.57
CA LEU A 122 16.60 -7.82 17.31
C LEU A 122 15.07 -7.80 17.49
N ALA A 123 14.57 -7.29 18.62
CA ALA A 123 13.14 -7.23 18.91
C ALA A 123 12.38 -6.40 17.85
N GLY A 124 12.87 -5.20 17.52
CA GLY A 124 12.25 -4.36 16.48
C GLY A 124 12.24 -5.02 15.10
N THR A 125 13.31 -5.73 14.75
CA THR A 125 13.39 -6.48 13.48
C THR A 125 12.41 -7.65 13.49
N THR A 126 12.37 -8.44 14.56
CA THR A 126 11.45 -9.57 14.69
C THR A 126 9.99 -9.11 14.56
N VAL A 127 9.61 -8.00 15.21
CA VAL A 127 8.27 -7.43 15.08
C VAL A 127 7.99 -6.99 13.66
N ALA A 128 8.91 -6.28 13.00
CA ALA A 128 8.73 -5.84 11.63
C ALA A 128 8.58 -7.02 10.64
N VAL A 129 9.48 -8.01 10.72
CA VAL A 129 9.45 -9.22 9.87
C VAL A 129 8.21 -10.06 10.14
N ALA A 130 7.82 -10.23 11.40
CA ALA A 130 6.58 -10.93 11.76
C ALA A 130 5.34 -10.19 11.22
N GLY A 131 5.34 -8.85 11.24
CA GLY A 131 4.29 -8.03 10.63
C GLY A 131 4.17 -8.26 9.12
N TRP A 132 5.29 -8.23 8.39
CA TRP A 132 5.30 -8.58 6.96
C TRP A 132 4.80 -10.01 6.71
N GLY A 133 5.30 -10.97 7.49
CA GLY A 133 4.87 -12.38 7.40
C GLY A 133 3.37 -12.55 7.68
N PHE A 134 2.82 -11.80 8.65
CA PHE A 134 1.39 -11.77 8.92
C PHE A 134 0.60 -11.25 7.72
N PHE A 135 1.01 -10.15 7.10
CA PHE A 135 0.32 -9.63 5.91
C PHE A 135 0.39 -10.59 4.72
N VAL A 136 1.51 -11.30 4.53
CA VAL A 136 1.62 -12.36 3.50
C VAL A 136 0.67 -13.52 3.81
N TYR A 137 0.67 -14.00 5.06
CA TYR A 137 -0.23 -15.08 5.49
C TYR A 137 -1.70 -14.70 5.30
N GLN A 138 -2.10 -13.51 5.78
CA GLN A 138 -3.45 -12.98 5.58
C GLN A 138 -3.80 -12.87 4.09
N GLY A 139 -2.85 -12.43 3.26
CA GLY A 139 -3.07 -12.31 1.82
C GLY A 139 -3.35 -13.64 1.11
N VAL A 140 -2.82 -14.75 1.64
CA VAL A 140 -3.01 -16.10 1.09
C VAL A 140 -4.30 -16.76 1.58
N ILE A 141 -4.65 -16.58 2.86
CA ILE A 141 -5.85 -17.22 3.43
C ILE A 141 -7.15 -16.45 3.15
N ASP A 142 -7.06 -15.17 2.80
CA ASP A 142 -8.24 -14.35 2.57
C ASP A 142 -8.94 -14.76 1.25
N PRO A 143 -10.22 -15.16 1.28
CA PRO A 143 -10.99 -15.57 0.11
C PRO A 143 -11.15 -14.46 -0.94
N LEU A 144 -11.03 -13.19 -0.54
CA LEU A 144 -11.04 -12.04 -1.45
C LEU A 144 -9.66 -11.80 -2.10
N GLY A 145 -8.64 -12.55 -1.70
CA GLY A 145 -7.30 -12.50 -2.28
C GLY A 145 -6.43 -11.37 -1.73
N GLY A 146 -6.57 -11.03 -0.43
CA GLY A 146 -5.70 -10.13 0.35
C GLY A 146 -5.66 -8.67 -0.12
N ILE A 147 -5.20 -8.48 -1.35
CA ILE A 147 -5.20 -7.23 -2.11
C ILE A 147 -6.59 -6.60 -2.07
N ASN A 148 -7.67 -7.31 -2.43
CA ASN A 148 -9.00 -6.69 -2.49
C ASN A 148 -9.53 -6.25 -1.13
N THR A 149 -9.10 -6.91 -0.05
CA THR A 149 -9.49 -6.58 1.32
C THR A 149 -8.73 -5.38 1.86
N LEU A 150 -7.43 -5.26 1.55
CA LEU A 150 -6.57 -4.18 2.03
C LEU A 150 -6.55 -2.96 1.10
N TRP A 151 -6.92 -3.11 -0.18
CA TRP A 151 -6.92 -2.05 -1.19
C TRP A 151 -7.69 -0.80 -0.75
N PRO A 152 -8.91 -0.92 -0.18
CA PRO A 152 -9.64 0.24 0.31
C PRO A 152 -8.89 0.99 1.43
N LEU A 153 -8.11 0.27 2.25
CA LEU A 153 -7.31 0.86 3.33
C LEU A 153 -6.07 1.57 2.78
N PHE A 154 -5.40 1.00 1.77
CA PHE A 154 -4.25 1.64 1.11
C PHE A 154 -4.61 3.01 0.52
N GLY A 155 -5.75 3.10 -0.16
CA GLY A 155 -6.22 4.36 -0.75
C GLY A 155 -6.38 5.46 0.30
N ILE A 156 -7.12 5.19 1.37
CA ILE A 156 -7.37 6.16 2.44
C ILE A 156 -6.10 6.45 3.24
N GLY A 157 -5.38 5.40 3.65
CA GLY A 157 -4.14 5.53 4.43
C GLY A 157 -3.09 6.40 3.74
N ASN A 158 -2.91 6.24 2.43
CA ASN A 158 -1.95 7.06 1.68
C ASN A 158 -2.35 8.54 1.63
N GLN A 159 -3.63 8.86 1.44
CA GLN A 159 -4.10 10.25 1.45
C GLN A 159 -3.96 10.89 2.84
N MET A 160 -4.11 10.09 3.88
CA MET A 160 -3.94 10.55 5.25
C MET A 160 -2.48 10.76 5.61
N LEU A 161 -1.57 9.89 5.18
CA LEU A 161 -0.13 10.10 5.31
C LEU A 161 0.32 11.34 4.52
N ALA A 162 -0.20 11.55 3.33
CA ALA A 162 0.05 12.77 2.56
C ALA A 162 -0.41 14.03 3.31
N SER A 163 -1.60 13.97 3.92
CA SER A 163 -2.12 15.06 4.76
C SER A 163 -1.20 15.33 5.96
N MET A 164 -0.74 14.28 6.65
CA MET A 164 0.21 14.40 7.77
C MET A 164 1.55 15.02 7.32
N ALA A 165 2.08 14.61 6.17
CA ALA A 165 3.31 15.17 5.61
C ALA A 165 3.16 16.68 5.30
N LEU A 166 2.03 17.09 4.71
CA LEU A 166 1.77 18.51 4.44
C LEU A 166 1.53 19.32 5.71
N ILE A 167 0.90 18.75 6.74
CA ILE A 167 0.78 19.36 8.07
C ILE A 167 2.18 19.59 8.65
N LEU A 168 3.06 18.59 8.60
CA LEU A 168 4.44 18.73 9.07
C LEU A 168 5.20 19.81 8.28
N GLY A 169 5.09 19.80 6.94
CA GLY A 169 5.70 20.83 6.09
C GLY A 169 5.21 22.23 6.44
N THR A 170 3.90 22.37 6.73
CA THR A 170 3.32 23.63 7.21
C THR A 170 3.98 24.07 8.53
N VAL A 171 4.07 23.18 9.52
CA VAL A 171 4.72 23.47 10.80
C VAL A 171 6.17 23.91 10.61
N VAL A 172 6.93 23.23 9.74
CA VAL A 172 8.32 23.57 9.43
C VAL A 172 8.43 24.98 8.84
N LEU A 173 7.56 25.36 7.89
CA LEU A 173 7.56 26.71 7.31
C LEU A 173 7.31 27.80 8.36
N PHE A 174 6.40 27.56 9.31
CA PHE A 174 6.17 28.49 10.42
C PHE A 174 7.36 28.56 11.38
N LYS A 175 8.00 27.42 11.67
CA LYS A 175 9.23 27.40 12.49
C LYS A 175 10.40 28.12 11.79
N MET A 176 10.46 28.09 10.47
CA MET A 176 11.43 28.81 9.63
C MET A 176 11.13 30.31 9.43
N LYS A 177 10.00 30.82 9.94
CA LYS A 177 9.51 32.19 9.65
C LYS A 177 9.22 32.48 8.18
N LYS A 178 8.93 31.44 7.41
CA LYS A 178 8.57 31.49 5.99
C LYS A 178 7.05 31.47 5.78
N GLN A 179 6.27 32.09 6.67
CA GLN A 179 4.80 32.05 6.63
C GLN A 179 4.19 32.53 5.31
N ARG A 180 4.87 33.40 4.56
CA ARG A 180 4.43 33.84 3.21
C ARG A 180 4.19 32.68 2.25
N TYR A 181 4.90 31.56 2.41
CA TYR A 181 4.78 30.39 1.54
C TYR A 181 3.91 29.27 2.14
N ALA A 182 3.40 29.44 3.36
CA ALA A 182 2.63 28.39 4.04
C ALA A 182 1.33 28.01 3.31
N TRP A 183 0.78 28.90 2.48
CA TRP A 183 -0.41 28.59 1.68
C TRP A 183 -0.19 27.41 0.72
N VAL A 184 1.05 27.20 0.24
CA VAL A 184 1.42 26.10 -0.67
C VAL A 184 1.18 24.74 -0.02
N THR A 185 1.33 24.65 1.30
CA THR A 185 1.05 23.42 2.05
C THR A 185 -0.35 23.42 2.65
N ILE A 186 -0.85 24.56 3.15
CA ILE A 186 -2.16 24.65 3.82
C ILE A 186 -3.32 24.34 2.86
N VAL A 187 -3.34 24.92 1.65
CA VAL A 187 -4.47 24.76 0.73
C VAL A 187 -4.64 23.29 0.32
N PRO A 188 -3.58 22.57 -0.14
CA PRO A 188 -3.69 21.13 -0.40
C PRO A 188 -4.02 20.32 0.85
N THR A 189 -3.49 20.70 2.03
CA THR A 189 -3.82 20.03 3.29
C THR A 189 -5.31 20.10 3.58
N VAL A 190 -5.92 21.29 3.52
CA VAL A 190 -7.34 21.47 3.82
C VAL A 190 -8.20 20.62 2.90
N TRP A 191 -7.92 20.66 1.59
CA TRP A 191 -8.63 19.85 0.61
C TRP A 191 -8.49 18.34 0.88
N LEU A 192 -7.25 17.85 1.03
CA LEU A 192 -6.98 16.44 1.28
C LEU A 192 -7.58 15.98 2.61
N PHE A 193 -7.51 16.80 3.65
CA PHE A 193 -8.02 16.45 4.96
C PHE A 193 -9.54 16.32 4.94
N ILE A 194 -10.26 17.28 4.35
CA ILE A 194 -11.73 17.23 4.23
C ILE A 194 -12.16 16.01 3.42
N THR A 195 -11.57 15.81 2.25
CA THR A 195 -11.93 14.70 1.36
C THR A 195 -11.60 13.33 1.98
N SER A 196 -10.43 13.20 2.60
CA SER A 196 -10.00 11.96 3.27
C SER A 196 -10.83 11.65 4.52
N MET A 197 -11.20 12.66 5.33
CA MET A 197 -12.07 12.45 6.49
C MET A 197 -13.48 12.09 6.11
N THR A 198 -14.01 12.70 5.05
CA THR A 198 -15.33 12.35 4.52
C THR A 198 -15.33 10.92 3.99
N ALA A 199 -14.32 10.55 3.19
CA ALA A 199 -14.19 9.20 2.64
C ALA A 199 -13.96 8.15 3.73
N GLY A 200 -13.11 8.44 4.73
CA GLY A 200 -12.87 7.57 5.88
C GLY A 200 -14.14 7.34 6.69
N TRP A 201 -14.89 8.41 6.98
CA TRP A 201 -16.18 8.30 7.66
C TRP A 201 -17.16 7.41 6.90
N GLN A 202 -17.29 7.62 5.59
CA GLN A 202 -18.14 6.77 4.73
C GLN A 202 -17.64 5.32 4.70
N LYS A 203 -16.33 5.08 4.62
CA LYS A 203 -15.80 3.72 4.66
C LYS A 203 -16.05 2.99 5.96
N ILE A 204 -16.17 3.68 7.10
CA ILE A 204 -16.50 3.02 8.37
C ILE A 204 -18.02 2.81 8.48
N PHE A 205 -18.82 3.86 8.26
CA PHE A 205 -20.22 3.91 8.71
C PHE A 205 -21.28 3.88 7.60
N HIS A 206 -20.91 3.96 6.32
CA HIS A 206 -21.89 4.02 5.26
C HIS A 206 -22.74 2.74 5.19
N GLU A 207 -24.06 2.89 5.04
CA GLU A 207 -25.02 1.78 5.12
C GLU A 207 -24.92 0.79 3.96
N LYS A 208 -24.52 1.26 2.77
CA LYS A 208 -24.27 0.39 1.61
C LYS A 208 -23.06 -0.53 1.85
N PRO A 209 -23.21 -1.86 1.79
CA PRO A 209 -22.12 -2.84 1.97
C PRO A 209 -20.97 -2.74 0.96
N SER A 210 -21.19 -2.11 -0.20
CA SER A 210 -20.13 -1.86 -1.19
C SER A 210 -19.20 -0.71 -0.77
N ILE A 211 -19.62 0.11 0.19
CA ILE A 211 -18.88 1.28 0.66
C ILE A 211 -18.39 1.03 2.09
N GLY A 212 -19.29 0.76 3.04
CA GLY A 212 -18.96 0.69 4.46
C GLY A 212 -18.48 -0.68 4.93
N PHE A 213 -17.35 -0.72 5.62
CA PHE A 213 -16.78 -1.94 6.22
C PHE A 213 -17.73 -2.57 7.25
N LEU A 214 -18.34 -1.76 8.13
CA LEU A 214 -19.27 -2.28 9.14
C LEU A 214 -20.58 -2.80 8.52
N ALA A 215 -21.05 -2.16 7.43
CA ALA A 215 -22.21 -2.64 6.69
C ALA A 215 -21.92 -3.97 5.97
N GLN A 216 -20.72 -4.09 5.39
CA GLN A 216 -20.26 -5.34 4.78
C GLN A 216 -20.16 -6.46 5.82
N ALA A 217 -19.53 -6.20 6.97
CA ALA A 217 -19.46 -7.14 8.08
C ALA A 217 -20.87 -7.61 8.51
N LYS A 218 -21.82 -6.69 8.70
CA LYS A 218 -23.21 -7.04 9.05
C LYS A 218 -23.88 -7.94 8.01
N LYS A 219 -23.69 -7.66 6.72
CA LYS A 219 -24.26 -8.48 5.64
C LYS A 219 -23.76 -9.93 5.71
N PHE A 220 -22.44 -10.12 5.85
CA PHE A 220 -21.86 -11.46 5.94
C PHE A 220 -22.20 -12.15 7.27
N SER A 221 -22.28 -11.42 8.39
CA SER A 221 -22.77 -11.97 9.66
C SER A 221 -24.20 -12.50 9.58
N ALA A 222 -25.11 -11.74 8.95
CA ALA A 222 -26.49 -12.19 8.74
C ALA A 222 -26.56 -13.45 7.85
N GLY A 223 -25.73 -13.53 6.80
CA GLY A 223 -25.62 -14.72 5.96
C GLY A 223 -25.13 -15.95 6.75
N ILE A 224 -24.15 -15.77 7.65
CA ILE A 224 -23.67 -16.84 8.55
C ILE A 224 -24.79 -17.34 9.45
N GLU A 225 -25.57 -16.44 10.07
CA GLU A 225 -26.70 -16.80 10.94
C GLU A 225 -27.81 -17.56 10.19
N GLN A 226 -28.03 -17.21 8.93
CA GLN A 226 -29.04 -17.84 8.07
C GLN A 226 -28.53 -19.11 7.37
N GLY A 227 -27.24 -19.44 7.50
CA GLY A 227 -26.61 -20.56 6.79
C GLY A 227 -26.48 -20.34 5.27
N GLU A 228 -26.62 -19.10 4.80
CA GLU A 228 -26.53 -18.73 3.38
C GLU A 228 -25.11 -18.32 3.03
N ILE A 229 -24.53 -18.96 2.01
CA ILE A 229 -23.20 -18.61 1.49
C ILE A 229 -23.35 -17.43 0.52
N ILE A 230 -22.86 -16.27 0.94
CA ILE A 230 -22.89 -15.04 0.14
C ILE A 230 -21.59 -14.94 -0.67
N ALA A 231 -21.71 -14.84 -2.00
CA ALA A 231 -20.56 -14.59 -2.87
C ALA A 231 -19.83 -13.28 -2.47
N PRO A 232 -18.48 -13.25 -2.51
CA PRO A 232 -17.58 -14.22 -3.14
C PRO A 232 -17.04 -15.32 -2.20
N ALA A 233 -17.51 -15.40 -0.96
CA ALA A 233 -17.13 -16.47 -0.05
C ALA A 233 -17.58 -17.83 -0.61
N LYS A 234 -16.77 -18.87 -0.44
CA LYS A 234 -17.11 -20.24 -0.86
C LYS A 234 -17.52 -21.11 0.31
N THR A 235 -17.13 -20.74 1.51
CA THR A 235 -17.41 -21.47 2.74
C THR A 235 -17.94 -20.53 3.84
N LEU A 236 -18.54 -21.11 4.89
CA LEU A 236 -18.90 -20.35 6.10
C LEU A 236 -17.67 -19.75 6.80
N GLN A 237 -16.54 -20.45 6.78
CA GLN A 237 -15.28 -19.97 7.36
C GLN A 237 -14.74 -18.75 6.59
N ASP A 238 -14.86 -18.75 5.26
CA ASP A 238 -14.52 -17.60 4.42
C ASP A 238 -15.33 -16.36 4.81
N MET A 239 -16.63 -16.52 5.08
CA MET A 239 -17.48 -15.41 5.52
C MET A 239 -17.04 -14.87 6.88
N GLN A 240 -16.64 -15.72 7.83
CA GLN A 240 -16.11 -15.29 9.12
C GLN A 240 -14.81 -14.49 8.97
N THR A 241 -13.91 -14.94 8.10
CA THR A 241 -12.67 -14.20 7.76
C THR A 241 -13.01 -12.83 7.17
N ILE A 242 -13.96 -12.74 6.23
CA ILE A 242 -14.39 -11.46 5.64
C ILE A 242 -14.97 -10.51 6.69
N VAL A 243 -15.78 -11.01 7.62
CA VAL A 243 -16.32 -10.21 8.73
C VAL A 243 -15.19 -9.65 9.59
N PHE A 244 -14.27 -10.51 10.02
CA PHE A 244 -13.15 -10.12 10.88
C PHE A 244 -12.23 -9.09 10.20
N SER A 245 -11.87 -9.33 8.94
CA SER A 245 -11.05 -8.40 8.17
C SER A 245 -11.72 -7.04 8.00
N ASN A 246 -13.03 -6.99 7.77
CA ASN A 246 -13.77 -5.72 7.68
C ASN A 246 -13.81 -4.97 9.02
N GLN A 247 -13.91 -5.67 10.14
CA GLN A 247 -13.83 -5.05 11.46
C GLN A 247 -12.44 -4.47 11.73
N ILE A 248 -11.38 -5.20 11.39
CA ILE A 248 -10.00 -4.70 11.47
C ILE A 248 -9.84 -3.46 10.59
N ASN A 249 -10.31 -3.49 9.35
CA ASN A 249 -10.22 -2.36 8.43
C ASN A 249 -10.96 -1.13 8.97
N ALA A 250 -12.15 -1.31 9.56
CA ALA A 250 -12.89 -0.22 10.20
C ALA A 250 -12.11 0.38 11.38
N ALA A 251 -11.54 -0.48 12.24
CA ALA A 251 -10.73 -0.05 13.38
C ALA A 251 -9.46 0.69 12.95
N LEU A 252 -8.72 0.15 11.97
CA LEU A 252 -7.51 0.77 11.42
C LEU A 252 -7.80 2.11 10.73
N CYS A 253 -8.89 2.19 9.95
CA CYS A 253 -9.33 3.44 9.35
C CYS A 253 -9.64 4.49 10.41
N GLY A 254 -10.41 4.13 11.44
CA GLY A 254 -10.71 5.02 12.57
C GLY A 254 -9.46 5.45 13.33
N PHE A 255 -8.51 4.54 13.54
CA PHE A 255 -7.23 4.84 14.16
C PHE A 255 -6.44 5.87 13.35
N PHE A 256 -6.29 5.69 12.03
CA PHE A 256 -5.63 6.70 11.20
C PHE A 256 -6.34 8.05 11.26
N MET A 257 -7.68 8.07 11.29
CA MET A 257 -8.46 9.31 11.37
C MET A 257 -8.16 10.06 12.67
N LEU A 258 -8.13 9.33 13.78
CA LEU A 258 -7.77 9.89 15.08
C LEU A 258 -6.35 10.45 15.08
N VAL A 259 -5.37 9.73 14.53
CA VAL A 259 -3.99 10.20 14.43
C VAL A 259 -3.90 11.47 13.59
N ALA A 260 -4.58 11.53 12.45
CA ALA A 260 -4.58 12.71 11.57
C ALA A 260 -5.16 13.95 12.27
N VAL A 261 -6.28 13.79 12.98
CA VAL A 261 -6.89 14.87 13.78
C VAL A 261 -5.97 15.31 14.92
N THR A 262 -5.37 14.35 15.64
CA THR A 262 -4.44 14.64 16.73
C THR A 262 -3.21 15.41 16.23
N MET A 263 -2.70 15.05 15.05
CA MET A 263 -1.58 15.74 14.41
C MET A 263 -1.95 17.16 13.99
N LEU A 264 -3.16 17.37 13.44
CA LEU A 264 -3.66 18.70 13.09
C LEU A 264 -3.77 19.61 14.33
N ILE A 265 -4.34 19.08 15.43
CA ILE A 265 -4.44 19.79 16.71
C ILE A 265 -3.05 20.14 17.25
N SER A 266 -2.12 19.16 17.25
CA SER A 266 -0.75 19.36 17.70
C SER A 266 -0.02 20.41 16.87
N ALA A 267 -0.16 20.36 15.54
CA ALA A 267 0.41 21.33 14.62
C ALA A 267 -0.10 22.75 14.90
N PHE A 268 -1.38 22.92 15.18
CA PHE A 268 -1.94 24.22 15.55
C PHE A 268 -1.27 24.82 16.79
N PHE A 269 -1.09 24.03 17.86
CA PHE A 269 -0.40 24.49 19.07
C PHE A 269 1.07 24.82 18.82
N VAL A 270 1.77 24.01 18.03
CA VAL A 270 3.17 24.24 17.67
C VAL A 270 3.32 25.48 16.80
N ILE A 271 2.45 25.70 15.82
CA ILE A 271 2.44 26.91 14.98
C ILE A 271 2.20 28.14 15.84
N ARG A 272 1.24 28.11 16.78
CA ARG A 272 1.02 29.22 17.72
C ARG A 272 2.24 29.53 18.57
N ARG A 273 2.93 28.50 19.07
CA ARG A 273 4.19 28.68 19.82
C ARG A 273 5.29 29.26 18.93
N ALA A 274 5.43 28.77 17.70
CA ALA A 274 6.40 29.28 16.75
C ALA A 274 6.14 30.75 16.42
N LEU A 275 4.89 31.15 16.20
CA LEU A 275 4.50 32.54 15.92
C LEU A 275 4.82 33.52 17.06
N ARG A 276 4.88 33.07 18.31
CA ARG A 276 5.27 33.91 19.47
C ARG A 276 6.76 34.24 19.51
N SER A 277 7.61 33.44 18.88
CA SER A 277 9.04 33.77 18.73
C SER A 277 9.23 34.72 17.54
N ASN A 278 10.16 35.67 17.62
CA ASN A 278 10.53 36.49 16.45
C ASN A 278 11.67 35.88 15.62
N THR A 279 12.33 34.84 16.14
CA THR A 279 13.43 34.15 15.47
C THR A 279 13.01 32.77 14.95
N PRO A 280 13.69 32.23 13.93
CA PRO A 280 13.53 30.84 13.53
C PRO A 280 13.76 29.89 14.70
N THR A 281 12.87 28.92 14.88
CA THR A 281 12.90 27.92 15.98
C THR A 281 13.23 26.51 15.46
N VAL A 282 13.71 26.43 14.22
CA VAL A 282 14.17 25.18 13.62
C VAL A 282 15.47 24.76 14.30
N GLN A 283 15.59 23.47 14.57
CA GLN A 283 16.85 22.89 15.00
C GLN A 283 17.16 21.81 13.97
N GLU A 284 18.21 22.03 13.18
CA GLU A 284 18.76 21.01 12.30
C GLU A 284 19.68 20.12 13.14
N SER A 285 19.77 18.83 12.78
CA SER A 285 20.78 17.96 13.38
C SER A 285 22.17 18.58 13.14
N PRO A 286 23.07 18.57 14.13
CA PRO A 286 24.41 19.10 13.95
C PRO A 286 25.10 18.39 12.79
N VAL A 287 25.81 19.14 11.95
CA VAL A 287 26.55 18.60 10.81
C VAL A 287 27.63 17.65 11.33
N THR A 288 27.42 16.34 11.16
CA THR A 288 28.46 15.34 11.38
C THR A 288 29.33 15.27 10.13
N LEU A 289 30.42 16.04 10.12
CA LEU A 289 31.47 15.87 9.12
C LEU A 289 32.15 14.53 9.35
N ARG A 290 32.39 13.78 8.28
CA ARG A 290 33.20 12.56 8.34
C ARG A 290 34.60 12.98 8.77
N GLU A 291 35.07 12.51 9.93
CA GLU A 291 36.48 12.71 10.30
C GLU A 291 37.33 12.07 9.20
N GLU A 292 38.07 12.89 8.46
CA GLU A 292 39.11 12.40 7.58
C GLU A 292 40.09 11.63 8.46
N ALA A 293 40.19 10.32 8.23
CA ALA A 293 41.23 9.51 8.83
C ALA A 293 42.57 10.15 8.44
N ARG A 294 43.20 10.89 9.36
CA ARG A 294 44.60 11.26 9.25
C ARG A 294 45.36 9.94 9.15
N GLN A 295 45.73 9.59 7.92
CA GLN A 295 46.75 8.60 7.65
C GLN A 295 48.03 9.10 8.31
N ALA A 296 48.47 8.38 9.33
CA ALA A 296 49.83 8.46 9.87
C ALA A 296 50.70 7.48 9.10
#